data_AF-A0A353NJL7-F1
#
_entry.id   AF-A0A353NJL7-F1
#
_cell.length_a   1.000
_cell.length_b   1.000
_cell.length_c   1.000
_cell.angle_alpha   90.00
_cell.angle_beta   90.00
_cell.angle_gamma   90.00
#
_symmetry.space_group_name_H-M   'P 1'
#
loop_
_entity.id
_entity.type
_entity.pdbx_description
1 polymer ?
#
loop_
_entity_poly.entity_id
_entity_poly.type
_entity_poly.pdbx_seq_one_letter_code
_entity_poly.pdbx_strand_id
1 'polypeptide(L)' 'QLSGGELQRAAIARALINNPPIVVADEPTAHLDGQLAREIVDLLAGLKGEGRTLILSSHDPLVAGHP' A
#
# COMPACT_ATOMS: atom_id res chain seq x y z
N GLN A 1 -1.52 19.80 11.35
CA GLN A 1 -2.41 18.66 11.10
C GLN A 1 -1.99 18.04 9.78
N LEU A 2 -1.95 16.72 9.67
CA LEU A 2 -1.59 16.02 8.43
C LEU A 2 -2.85 15.80 7.58
N SER A 3 -2.72 15.90 6.26
CA SER A 3 -3.73 15.48 5.28
C SER A 3 -3.93 13.95 5.31
N GLY A 4 -5.02 13.46 4.71
CA GLY A 4 -5.29 12.02 4.62
C GLY A 4 -4.14 11.25 3.94
N GLY A 5 -3.61 11.77 2.83
CA GLY A 5 -2.47 11.17 2.14
C GLY A 5 -1.17 11.20 2.94
N GLU A 6 -0.93 12.25 3.74
CA GLU A 6 0.22 12.31 4.65
C GLU A 6 0.09 11.31 5.81
N LEU A 7 -1.09 11.17 6.41
CA LEU A 7 -1.37 10.16 7.43
C LEU A 7 -1.14 8.75 6.88
N GLN A 8 -1.58 8.49 5.66
CA GLN A 8 -1.38 7.20 5.00
C GLN A 8 0.09 6.90 4.74
N ARG A 9 0.85 7.86 4.18
CA ARG A 9 2.30 7.69 3.98
C ARG A 9 3.03 7.43 5.30
N ALA A 10 2.67 8.13 6.37
CA ALA A 10 3.22 7.88 7.71
C ALA A 10 2.87 6.48 8.23
N ALA A 11 1.63 6.01 8.01
CA ALA A 11 1.20 4.67 8.39
C ALA A 11 1.96 3.57 7.63
N ILE A 12 2.18 3.74 6.33
CA ILE A 12 2.96 2.83 5.49
C ILE A 12 4.42 2.81 5.94
N ALA A 13 5.04 3.99 6.12
CA ALA A 13 6.42 4.07 6.61
C ALA A 13 6.59 3.34 7.96
N ARG A 14 5.64 3.54 8.88
CA ARG A 14 5.62 2.84 10.17
C ARG A 14 5.49 1.32 10.01
N ALA A 15 4.68 0.85 9.07
CA ALA A 15 4.54 -0.58 8.80
C ALA A 15 5.83 -1.19 8.22
N LEU A 16 6.59 -0.43 7.42
CA LEU A 16 7.75 -0.94 6.68
C LEU A 16 9.09 -0.77 7.39
N ILE A 17 9.19 0.10 8.40
CA ILE A 17 10.46 0.51 9.03
C ILE A 17 11.31 -0.66 9.57
N ASN A 18 10.66 -1.75 10.02
CA ASN A 18 11.35 -2.93 10.56
C ASN A 18 11.62 -4.01 9.51
N ASN A 19 11.52 -3.67 8.23
CA ASN A 19 11.69 -4.60 7.12
C ASN A 19 10.88 -5.91 7.29
N PRO A 20 9.56 -5.86 7.52
CA PRO A 20 8.78 -7.06 7.76
C PRO A 20 8.75 -7.97 6.52
N PRO A 21 8.84 -9.30 6.71
CA PRO A 21 8.78 -10.26 5.61
C PRO A 21 7.36 -10.40 5.02
N ILE A 22 6.34 -9.99 5.78
CA ILE A 22 4.93 -10.03 5.38
C ILE A 22 4.32 -8.65 5.62
N VAL A 23 3.58 -8.14 4.63
CA VAL A 23 2.78 -6.91 4.74
C VAL A 23 1.31 -7.27 4.55
N VAL A 24 0.48 -6.87 5.49
CA VAL A 24 -0.99 -7.02 5.43
C VAL A 24 -1.60 -5.64 5.31
N ALA A 25 -2.45 -5.44 4.29
CA ALA A 25 -3.17 -4.19 4.12
C ALA A 25 -4.64 -4.45 3.79
N ASP A 26 -5.52 -3.82 4.57
CA ASP A 26 -6.96 -3.83 4.35
C ASP A 26 -7.37 -2.52 3.69
N GLU A 27 -7.92 -2.63 2.48
CA GLU A 27 -8.32 -1.53 1.61
C GLU A 27 -7.23 -0.44 1.44
N PRO A 28 -6.03 -0.79 0.92
CA PRO A 28 -4.87 0.10 0.88
C PRO A 28 -5.07 1.34 -0.01
N THR A 29 -6.06 1.34 -0.90
CA THR A 29 -6.38 2.47 -1.78
C THR A 29 -7.64 3.23 -1.36
N ALA A 30 -8.30 2.84 -0.26
CA ALA A 30 -9.52 3.49 0.16
C ALA A 30 -9.31 4.97 0.52
N HIS A 31 -10.25 5.81 0.11
CA HIS A 31 -10.24 7.26 0.34
C HIS A 31 -9.05 8.01 -0.29
N LEU A 32 -8.32 7.36 -1.20
CA LEU A 32 -7.29 8.00 -2.01
C LEU A 32 -7.84 8.51 -3.34
N ASP A 33 -7.25 9.59 -3.85
CA ASP A 33 -7.41 9.94 -5.25
C ASP A 33 -6.68 8.94 -6.16
N GLY A 34 -7.03 8.94 -7.46
CA GLY A 34 -6.52 7.95 -8.40
C GLY A 34 -5.00 7.99 -8.62
N GLN A 35 -4.34 9.14 -8.41
CA GLN A 35 -2.89 9.24 -8.53
C GLN A 35 -2.20 8.63 -7.32
N LEU A 36 -2.65 8.99 -6.12
CA LEU A 36 -2.09 8.47 -4.88
C LEU A 36 -2.37 6.96 -4.73
N ALA A 37 -3.53 6.48 -5.15
CA ALA A 37 -3.82 5.04 -5.21
C ALA A 37 -2.80 4.29 -6.10
N ARG A 38 -2.44 4.87 -7.26
CA ARG A 38 -1.42 4.31 -8.15
C ARG A 38 -0.06 4.21 -7.47
N GLU A 39 0.36 5.30 -6.82
CA GLU A 39 1.64 5.35 -6.08
C GLU A 39 1.70 4.28 -4.97
N ILE A 40 0.60 4.06 -4.25
CA ILE A 40 0.53 3.00 -3.22
C ILE A 40 0.63 1.62 -3.85
N VAL A 41 -0.08 1.35 -4.95
CA VAL A 41 -0.05 0.05 -5.64
C VAL A 41 1.35 -0.23 -6.20
N ASP A 42 2.01 0.75 -6.80
CA ASP A 42 3.38 0.61 -7.33
C ASP A 42 4.39 0.34 -6.20
N LEU A 43 4.24 1.01 -5.05
CA LEU A 43 5.05 0.75 -3.86
C LEU A 43 4.87 -0.70 -3.37
N LEU A 44 3.63 -1.17 -3.26
CA LEU A 44 3.35 -2.55 -2.87
C LEU A 44 3.95 -3.55 -3.86
N ALA A 45 3.79 -3.32 -5.17
CA ALA A 45 4.40 -4.15 -6.21
C ALA A 45 5.93 -4.21 -6.10
N GLY A 46 6.58 -3.08 -5.78
CA GLY A 46 8.02 -3.03 -5.50
C GLY A 46 8.42 -3.93 -4.32
N LEU A 47 7.69 -3.86 -3.21
CA LEU A 47 7.94 -4.70 -2.02
C LEU A 47 7.81 -6.19 -2.33
N LYS A 48 6.85 -6.58 -3.16
CA LYS A 48 6.75 -7.97 -3.65
C LYS A 48 7.96 -8.35 -4.51
N GLY A 49 8.40 -7.46 -5.41
CA GLY A 49 9.60 -7.65 -6.23
C GLY A 49 10.88 -7.85 -5.39
N GLU A 50 10.94 -7.28 -4.19
CA GLU A 50 12.00 -7.49 -3.20
C GLU A 50 11.90 -8.82 -2.42
N GLY A 51 10.87 -9.64 -2.70
CA GLY A 51 10.68 -10.96 -2.07
C GLY A 51 9.80 -10.96 -0.82
N ARG A 52 9.09 -9.86 -0.53
CA ARG A 52 8.13 -9.83 0.58
C ARG A 52 6.81 -10.48 0.20
N THR A 53 6.14 -11.04 1.18
CA THR A 53 4.77 -11.57 1.02
C THR A 53 3.76 -10.46 1.28
N LEU A 54 2.78 -10.31 0.38
CA LEU A 54 1.70 -9.35 0.54
C LEU A 54 0.37 -10.08 0.75
N ILE A 55 -0.44 -9.60 1.69
CA ILE A 55 -1.83 -10.01 1.89
C ILE A 55 -2.67 -8.75 1.80
N LEU A 56 -3.44 -8.64 0.71
CA LEU A 56 -4.24 -7.46 0.40
C LEU A 56 -5.71 -7.83 0.40
N SER A 57 -6.52 -7.02 1.06
CA SER A 57 -7.99 -7.03 0.95
C SER A 57 -8.40 -5.77 0.20
N SER A 58 -9.10 -5.91 -0.94
CA SER A 58 -9.62 -4.75 -1.66
C SER A 58 -10.76 -5.10 -2.61
N HIS A 59 -11.63 -4.13 -2.85
CA HIS A 59 -12.61 -4.13 -3.95
C HIS A 59 -12.16 -3.31 -5.17
N ASP A 60 -10.99 -2.66 -5.11
CA ASP A 60 -10.48 -1.79 -6.17
C ASP A 60 -9.83 -2.60 -7.31
N PRO A 61 -10.31 -2.46 -8.57
CA PRO A 61 -9.70 -3.12 -9.73
C PRO A 61 -8.22 -2.78 -9.95
N LEU A 62 -7.76 -1.61 -9.49
CA LEU A 62 -6.34 -1.24 -9.52
C LEU A 62 -5.46 -2.25 -8.79
N VAL A 63 -5.91 -2.69 -7.62
CA VAL A 63 -5.19 -3.64 -6.77
C VAL A 63 -5.27 -5.04 -7.38
N ALA A 64 -6.44 -5.44 -7.88
CA ALA A 64 -6.62 -6.75 -8.51
C ALA A 64 -5.78 -6.93 -9.79
N GLY A 65 -5.51 -5.85 -10.53
CA GLY A 65 -4.72 -5.88 -11.76
C GLY A 65 -3.20 -5.87 -11.55
N HIS A 66 -2.72 -5.63 -10.34
CA HIS A 66 -1.29 -5.59 -9.99
C HIS A 66 -0.94 -6.75 -9.05
N PRO A 67 -0.49 -7.90 -9.59
CA PRO A 67 -0.10 -9.04 -8.79
C PRO A 67 1.19 -8.80 -8.01
#